data_AF-A2CBI9-F1
#
_entry.id   AF-A2CBI9-F1
#
_cell.length_a   1.000
_cell.length_b   1.000
_cell.length_c   1.000
_cell.angle_alpha   90.00
_cell.angle_beta   90.00
_cell.angle_gamma   90.00
#
_symmetry.space_group_name_H-M   'P 1'
#
loop_
_entity.id
_entity.type
_entity.pdbx_description
1 polymer ?
#
loop_
_entity_poly.entity_id
_entity_poly.type
_entity_poly.pdbx_seq_one_letter_code
_entity_poly.pdbx_strand_id
1 'polypeptide(L)'
;MQALRLLLYSRNGCCLCEGLEQRLRELALDQLQPPLTLCVIDIDDGATPASIRDHYDLQVPVLVLVELEQQFSLELPRVSPRLGGEGLFRWLQQACTKALGSD
;
A
#
# COMPACT_ATOMS: atom_id res chain seq x y z
N MET A 1 16.48 5.47 -11.30
CA MET A 1 15.62 4.34 -11.71
C MET A 1 14.60 4.27 -10.60
N GLN A 2 13.40 4.81 -10.82
CA GLN A 2 12.46 5.12 -9.73
C GLN A 2 12.16 3.90 -8.87
N ALA A 3 12.62 3.97 -7.63
CA ALA A 3 12.42 2.91 -6.65
C ALA A 3 11.21 3.26 -5.79
N LEU A 4 10.06 2.75 -6.20
CA LEU A 4 8.79 2.95 -5.51
C LEU A 4 8.42 1.72 -4.70
N ARG A 5 7.92 1.96 -3.49
CA ARG A 5 7.44 0.94 -2.57
C ARG A 5 5.99 1.19 -2.24
N LEU A 6 5.22 0.11 -2.19
CA LEU A 6 3.85 0.13 -1.73
C LEU A 6 3.84 -0.44 -0.31
N LEU A 7 3.71 0.43 0.68
CA LEU A 7 3.54 0.03 2.07
C LEU A 7 2.08 -0.33 2.33
N LEU A 8 1.83 -1.50 2.91
CA LEU A 8 0.54 -1.89 3.48
C LEU A 8 0.67 -1.88 5.00
N TYR A 9 0.06 -0.89 5.65
CA TYR A 9 -0.15 -0.93 7.08
C TYR A 9 -1.28 -1.91 7.38
N SER A 10 -0.93 -2.95 8.13
CA SER A 10 -1.79 -4.07 8.48
C SER A 10 -1.77 -4.31 9.98
N ARG A 11 -2.70 -5.14 10.44
CA ARG A 11 -2.78 -5.62 11.82
C ARG A 11 -3.02 -7.13 11.80
N ASN A 12 -2.24 -7.87 12.57
CA ASN A 12 -2.48 -9.28 12.81
C ASN A 12 -3.90 -9.56 13.34
N GLY A 13 -4.56 -10.56 12.76
CA GLY A 13 -5.94 -10.94 13.09
C GLY A 13 -7.03 -10.11 12.40
N CYS A 14 -6.66 -9.25 11.43
CA CYS A 14 -7.62 -8.52 10.60
C CYS A 14 -7.85 -9.22 9.26
N CYS A 15 -8.98 -9.91 9.11
CA CYS A 15 -9.34 -10.63 7.87
C CYS A 15 -9.33 -9.75 6.61
N LEU A 16 -9.62 -8.45 6.76
CA LEU A 16 -9.57 -7.49 5.65
C LEU A 16 -8.14 -7.19 5.21
N CYS A 17 -7.20 -7.12 6.16
CA CYS A 17 -5.79 -6.89 5.85
C CYS A 17 -5.20 -8.11 5.14
N GLU A 18 -5.43 -9.30 5.69
CA GLU A 18 -4.93 -10.56 5.13
C GLU A 18 -5.44 -10.78 3.69
N GLY A 19 -6.73 -10.58 3.47
CA GLY A 19 -7.34 -10.72 2.15
C GLY A 19 -6.82 -9.70 1.14
N LEU A 20 -6.53 -8.46 1.56
CA LEU A 20 -5.94 -7.45 0.68
C LEU A 20 -4.47 -7.77 0.38
N GLU A 21 -3.70 -8.12 1.40
CA GLU A 21 -2.30 -8.49 1.26
C GLU A 21 -2.11 -9.62 0.27
N GLN A 22 -2.89 -10.70 0.41
CA GLN A 22 -2.81 -11.85 -0.50
C GLN A 22 -3.06 -11.42 -1.94
N ARG A 23 -4.10 -10.63 -2.19
CA ARG A 23 -4.38 -10.10 -3.54
C ARG A 23 -3.25 -9.24 -4.07
N LEU A 24 -2.63 -8.40 -3.24
CA LEU A 24 -1.49 -7.56 -3.65
C LEU A 24 -0.26 -8.41 -3.97
N ARG A 25 -0.04 -9.51 -3.24
CA ARG A 25 1.05 -10.47 -3.50
C ARG A 25 0.82 -11.27 -4.77
N GLU A 26 -0.43 -11.60 -5.09
CA GLU A 26 -0.81 -12.29 -6.34
C GLU A 26 -0.73 -11.35 -7.56
N LEU A 27 -0.71 -10.03 -7.36
CA LEU A 27 -0.55 -9.08 -8.43
C LEU A 27 0.90 -8.99 -8.91
N ALA A 28 1.05 -8.82 -10.22
CA ALA A 28 2.33 -8.54 -10.86
C ALA A 28 2.73 -7.06 -10.66
N LEU A 29 3.06 -6.66 -9.43
CA LEU A 29 3.42 -5.28 -9.08
C LEU A 29 4.68 -4.78 -9.82
N ASP A 30 5.53 -5.69 -10.27
CA ASP A 30 6.69 -5.42 -11.12
C ASP A 30 6.29 -4.96 -12.55
N GLN A 31 5.10 -5.35 -13.01
CA GLN A 31 4.56 -4.93 -14.32
C GLN A 31 3.88 -3.56 -14.27
N LEU A 32 3.68 -3.00 -13.07
CA LEU A 32 3.21 -1.62 -12.94
C LEU A 32 4.27 -0.66 -13.48
N GLN A 33 3.81 0.49 -13.95
CA GLN A 33 4.66 1.54 -14.48
C GLN A 33 4.38 2.82 -13.69
N PRO A 34 5.31 3.25 -12.83
CA PRO A 34 6.58 2.59 -12.44
C PRO A 34 6.41 1.30 -11.60
N PRO A 35 7.42 0.40 -11.57
CA PRO A 35 7.35 -0.87 -10.85
C PRO A 35 7.30 -0.66 -9.34
N LEU A 36 6.47 -1.44 -8.66
CA LEU A 36 6.27 -1.32 -7.21
C LEU A 36 6.77 -2.56 -6.48
N THR A 37 7.35 -2.35 -5.31
CA THR A 37 7.63 -3.43 -4.36
C THR A 37 6.67 -3.35 -3.18
N LEU A 38 5.89 -4.42 -2.94
CA LEU A 38 5.03 -4.52 -1.77
C LEU A 38 5.86 -4.69 -0.50
N CYS A 39 5.53 -3.93 0.54
CA CYS A 39 6.11 -4.07 1.86
C CYS A 39 4.99 -3.97 2.89
N VAL A 40 4.85 -5.00 3.73
CA VAL A 40 3.79 -5.06 4.74
C VAL A 40 4.39 -4.66 6.07
N ILE A 41 3.72 -3.73 6.77
CA ILE A 41 4.10 -3.28 8.11
C ILE A 41 2.96 -3.62 9.04
N ASP A 42 3.24 -4.40 10.08
CA ASP A 42 2.29 -4.64 11.15
C ASP A 42 2.36 -3.46 12.14
N ILE A 43 1.22 -2.79 12.35
CA ILE A 43 1.15 -1.62 13.23
C ILE A 43 1.21 -1.97 14.72
N ASP A 44 0.98 -3.24 15.05
CA ASP A 44 1.05 -3.77 16.41
C ASP A 44 2.44 -4.36 16.73
N ASP A 45 3.35 -4.42 15.74
CA ASP A 45 4.71 -4.88 15.91
C ASP A 45 5.54 -3.92 16.78
N GLY A 46 6.38 -4.48 17.64
CA GLY A 46 7.19 -3.70 18.59
C GLY A 46 8.26 -2.82 17.94
N ALA A 47 8.62 -3.07 16.68
CA ALA A 47 9.53 -2.20 15.92
C ALA A 47 8.81 -1.02 15.24
N THR A 48 7.48 -1.06 15.13
CA THR A 48 6.70 0.03 14.54
C THR A 48 6.51 1.16 15.56
N PRO A 49 6.84 2.42 15.22
CA PRO A 49 6.70 3.52 16.16
C PRO A 49 5.24 3.73 16.57
N ALA A 50 5.02 4.02 17.87
CA ALA A 50 3.68 4.15 18.45
C ALA A 50 2.81 5.22 17.75
N SER A 51 3.41 6.25 17.17
CA SER A 51 2.69 7.26 16.38
C SER A 51 2.02 6.68 15.14
N ILE A 52 2.65 5.70 14.46
CA ILE A 52 2.07 5.02 13.30
C ILE A 52 0.90 4.14 13.74
N ARG A 53 1.08 3.42 14.86
CA ARG A 53 0.01 2.64 15.47
C ARG A 53 -1.20 3.51 15.79
N ASP A 54 -1.02 4.59 16.56
CA ASP A 54 -2.10 5.49 16.98
C ASP A 54 -2.81 6.12 15.76
N HIS A 55 -2.04 6.51 14.74
CA HIS A 55 -2.58 7.10 13.53
C HIS A 55 -3.42 6.10 12.71
N TYR A 56 -2.98 4.85 12.60
CA TYR A 56 -3.62 3.84 11.74
C TYR A 56 -4.51 2.83 12.47
N ASP A 57 -4.60 2.87 13.81
CA ASP A 57 -5.28 1.89 14.66
C ASP A 57 -6.69 1.52 14.18
N LEU A 58 -7.46 2.53 13.76
CA LEU A 58 -8.85 2.40 13.29
C LEU A 58 -8.99 2.55 11.76
N GLN A 59 -7.88 2.74 11.05
CA GLN A 59 -7.87 3.01 9.61
C GLN A 59 -7.38 1.83 8.79
N VAL A 60 -6.66 0.87 9.40
CA VAL A 60 -6.16 -0.32 8.71
C VAL A 60 -7.28 -1.11 8.00
N PRO A 61 -7.06 -1.63 6.77
CA PRO A 61 -5.81 -1.55 6.01
C PRO A 61 -5.59 -0.20 5.32
N VAL A 62 -4.37 0.34 5.39
CA VAL A 62 -3.97 1.58 4.69
C VAL A 62 -2.81 1.29 3.75
N LEU A 63 -2.89 1.84 2.53
CA LEU A 63 -1.84 1.74 1.53
C LEU A 63 -1.11 3.07 1.42
N VAL A 64 0.22 3.05 1.44
CA VAL A 64 1.06 4.24 1.30
C VAL A 64 2.07 3.99 0.19
N LEU A 65 2.10 4.90 -0.79
CA LEU A 65 3.11 4.92 -1.83
C LEU A 65 4.33 5.67 -1.30
N VAL A 66 5.51 5.07 -1.41
CA VAL A 66 6.78 5.68 -0.99
C VAL A 66 7.75 5.71 -2.15
N GLU A 67 8.28 6.88 -2.45
CA GLU A 67 9.36 7.08 -3.40
C GLU A 67 10.68 7.27 -2.67
N LEU A 68 11.63 6.36 -2.90
CA LEU A 68 12.92 6.40 -2.22
C LEU A 68 13.84 7.49 -2.75
N GLU A 69 13.75 7.83 -4.05
CA GLU A 69 14.64 8.82 -4.67
C GLU A 69 14.32 10.25 -4.22
N GLN A 70 13.03 10.62 -4.16
CA GLN A 70 12.59 11.95 -3.71
C GLN A 70 12.20 12.03 -2.24
N GLN A 71 12.36 10.94 -1.48
CA GLN A 71 11.90 10.85 -0.09
C GLN A 71 10.43 11.27 0.09
N PHE A 72 9.59 10.89 -0.87
CA PHE A 72 8.17 11.22 -0.89
C PHE A 72 7.34 10.06 -0.35
N SER A 73 6.26 10.35 0.36
CA SER A 73 5.29 9.35 0.78
C SER A 73 3.88 9.91 0.73
N LEU A 74 2.94 9.17 0.14
CA LEU A 74 1.53 9.56 0.06
C LEU A 74 0.61 8.39 0.37
N GLU A 75 -0.39 8.66 1.18
CA GLU A 75 -1.47 7.73 1.48
C GLU A 75 -2.38 7.58 0.26
N LEU A 76 -2.51 6.34 -0.22
CA LEU A 76 -3.41 6.02 -1.30
C LEU A 76 -4.85 5.93 -0.79
N PRO A 77 -5.84 6.23 -1.65
CA PRO A 77 -7.24 6.09 -1.28
C PRO A 77 -7.55 4.67 -0.82
N ARG A 78 -8.57 4.52 0.02
CA ARG A 78 -8.98 3.21 0.52
C ARG A 78 -9.42 2.32 -0.64
N VAL A 79 -8.79 1.15 -0.77
CA VAL A 79 -9.15 0.18 -1.79
C VAL A 79 -10.49 -0.49 -1.45
N SER A 80 -11.34 -0.69 -2.45
CA SER A 80 -12.61 -1.38 -2.20
C SER A 80 -12.34 -2.86 -1.88
N PRO A 81 -12.95 -3.44 -0.84
CA PRO A 81 -12.76 -4.85 -0.48
C PRO A 81 -13.29 -5.82 -1.55
N ARG A 82 -14.05 -5.31 -2.53
CA ARG A 82 -14.55 -6.06 -3.68
C ARG A 82 -13.61 -6.04 -4.89
N LEU A 83 -12.58 -5.19 -4.89
CA LEU A 83 -11.57 -5.15 -5.96
C LEU A 83 -10.60 -6.32 -5.80
N GLY A 84 -10.35 -7.02 -6.89
CA GLY A 84 -9.39 -8.10 -7.00
C GLY A 84 -8.95 -8.32 -8.44
N GLY A 85 -7.89 -9.09 -8.64
CA GLY A 85 -7.32 -9.37 -9.96
C GLY A 85 -6.99 -8.10 -10.75
N GLU A 86 -7.32 -8.09 -12.04
CA GLU A 86 -7.00 -6.98 -12.94
C GLU A 86 -7.61 -5.63 -12.50
N GLY A 87 -8.78 -5.64 -11.85
CA GLY A 87 -9.38 -4.42 -11.32
C GLY A 87 -8.52 -3.75 -10.25
N LEU A 88 -7.94 -4.55 -9.35
CA LEU A 88 -7.01 -4.06 -8.32
C LEU A 88 -5.72 -3.53 -8.95
N PHE A 89 -5.19 -4.22 -9.98
CA PHE A 89 -4.02 -3.78 -10.72
C PHE A 89 -4.21 -2.40 -11.37
N ARG A 90 -5.30 -2.23 -12.12
CA ARG A 90 -5.61 -0.95 -12.78
C ARG A 90 -5.86 0.17 -11.77
N TRP A 91 -6.53 -0.15 -10.66
CA TRP A 91 -6.76 0.80 -9.59
C TRP A 91 -5.43 1.26 -8.97
N LEU A 92 -4.50 0.34 -8.69
CA LEU A 92 -3.16 0.67 -8.16
C LEU A 92 -2.39 1.54 -9.14
N GLN A 93 -2.39 1.19 -10.42
CA GLN A 93 -1.72 1.99 -11.45
C GLN A 93 -2.26 3.43 -11.45
N GLN A 94 -3.58 3.59 -11.50
CA GLN A 94 -4.21 4.91 -11.49
C GLN A 94 -3.94 5.67 -10.19
N ALA A 95 -4.01 5.00 -9.03
CA ALA A 95 -3.74 5.62 -7.74
C ALA A 95 -2.29 6.11 -7.66
N CYS A 96 -1.33 5.33 -8.14
CA CYS A 96 0.08 5.72 -8.17
C CYS A 96 0.35 6.84 -9.17
N THR A 97 -0.22 6.78 -10.39
CA THR A 97 -0.09 7.86 -11.37
C THR A 97 -0.65 9.18 -10.82
N LYS A 98 -1.80 9.14 -10.13
CA LYS A 98 -2.36 10.34 -9.48
C LYS A 98 -1.48 10.84 -8.34
N ALA A 99 -0.95 9.94 -7.52
CA ALA A 99 -0.08 10.29 -6.40
C ALA A 99 1.23 10.96 -6.86
N LEU A 100 1.79 10.50 -7.98
CA LEU A 100 3.04 11.00 -8.55
C LEU A 100 2.86 12.19 -9.50
N GLY A 101 1.66 12.33 -10.09
CA GLY A 101 1.37 13.32 -11.13
C GLY A 101 0.48 14.48 -10.68
N SER A 102 0.22 14.64 -9.39
CA SER A 102 -0.50 15.81 -8.87
C SER A 102 0.49 16.98 -8.75
N ASP A 103 0.62 17.72 -9.85
CA ASP A 103 1.08 19.12 -9.91
C ASP A 103 -0.04 20.05 -9.40
#